data_AF-A0A1H4FML4-F1
#
_entry.id   AF-A0A1H4FML4-F1
#
_cell.length_a   1.000
_cell.length_b   1.000
_cell.length_c   1.000
_cell.angle_alpha   90.00
_cell.angle_beta   90.00
_cell.angle_gamma   90.00
#
_symmetry.space_group_name_H-M   'P 1'
#
loop_
_entity.id
_entity.type
_entity.pdbx_description
1 polymer ?
#
loop_
_entity_poly.entity_id
_entity_poly.type
_entity_poly.pdbx_seq_one_letter_code
_entity_poly.pdbx_strand_id
1 'polypeptide(L)'
;MTLSKGTKASMWIGALTFSLFAFMLYFRAYVYAGMYIEPDAPYGISDIIEFLLGCIFLLLMAVSVILAIVLFIKGSVQSKKSGVLLLVFCVVLFFAYSPLHNMAARLGG
;
A
#
# COMPACT_ATOMS: atom_id res chain seq x y z
N MET A 1 -5.87 15.01 23.91
CA MET A 1 -6.71 13.83 23.57
C MET A 1 -5.88 12.56 23.70
N THR A 2 -6.28 11.61 24.53
CA THR A 2 -5.61 10.30 24.63
C THR A 2 -6.14 9.37 23.53
N LEU A 3 -5.28 8.97 22.60
CA LEU A 3 -5.65 8.07 21.50
C LEU A 3 -5.85 6.63 22.02
N SER A 4 -6.94 5.98 21.62
CA SER A 4 -7.16 4.57 21.91
C SER A 4 -6.08 3.69 21.26
N LYS A 5 -5.81 2.51 21.84
CA LYS A 5 -4.85 1.53 21.27
C LYS A 5 -5.23 1.14 19.83
N GLY A 6 -6.53 0.95 19.58
CA GLY A 6 -7.04 0.64 18.24
C GLY A 6 -6.80 1.75 17.22
N THR A 7 -6.98 3.02 17.64
CA THR A 7 -6.68 4.17 16.78
C THR A 7 -5.19 4.24 16.44
N LYS A 8 -4.31 4.04 17.42
CA LYS A 8 -2.85 4.00 17.18
C LYS A 8 -2.47 2.88 16.21
N ALA A 9 -3.05 1.69 16.37
CA ALA A 9 -2.81 0.57 15.47
C ALA A 9 -3.26 0.89 14.03
N SER A 10 -4.45 1.48 13.85
CA SER A 10 -4.93 1.89 12.52
C SER A 10 -4.05 2.94 11.86
N MET A 11 -3.50 3.89 12.64
CA MET A 11 -2.58 4.90 12.12
C MET A 11 -1.26 4.28 11.67
N TRP A 12 -0.69 3.37 12.46
CA TRP A 12 0.56 2.70 12.12
C TRP A 12 0.44 1.84 10.87
N ILE A 13 -0.61 1.03 10.76
CA ILE A 13 -0.78 0.19 9.58
C ILE A 13 -1.14 1.01 8.35
N GLY A 14 -1.93 2.08 8.50
CA GLY A 14 -2.21 3.03 7.44
C GLY A 14 -0.94 3.71 6.94
N ALA A 15 -0.08 4.18 7.84
CA ALA A 15 1.20 4.79 7.50
C ALA A 15 2.14 3.80 6.79
N LEU A 16 2.26 2.56 7.28
CA LEU A 16 3.07 1.52 6.63
C LEU A 16 2.57 1.21 5.23
N THR A 17 1.25 1.07 5.06
CA THR A 17 0.60 0.81 3.78
C THR A 17 0.83 1.96 2.80
N PHE A 18 0.72 3.20 3.27
CA PHE A 18 1.01 4.39 2.47
C PHE A 18 2.48 4.48 2.06
N SER A 19 3.41 4.23 2.99
CA SER A 19 4.84 4.26 2.71
C SER A 19 5.23 3.23 1.65
N LEU A 20 4.68 2.02 1.73
CA LEU A 20 4.88 1.01 0.69
C LEU A 20 4.28 1.43 -0.65
N PHE A 21 3.06 1.99 -0.65
CA PHE A 21 2.43 2.51 -1.86
C PHE A 21 3.29 3.59 -2.52
N ALA A 22 3.76 4.58 -1.75
CA ALA A 22 4.63 5.64 -2.25
C ALA A 22 5.97 5.08 -2.75
N PHE A 23 6.55 4.12 -2.03
CA PHE A 23 7.78 3.45 -2.46
C PHE A 23 7.60 2.68 -3.76
N MET A 24 6.48 2.00 -3.97
CA MET A 24 6.17 1.32 -5.23
C MET A 24 6.10 2.29 -6.40
N LEU A 25 5.46 3.44 -6.22
CA LEU A 25 5.42 4.49 -7.26
C LEU A 25 6.81 5.06 -7.55
N TYR A 26 7.61 5.30 -6.51
CA TYR A 26 9.00 5.74 -6.64
C TYR A 26 9.85 4.69 -7.38
N PHE A 27 9.74 3.42 -6.99
CA PHE A 27 10.43 2.31 -7.63
C PHE A 27 10.12 2.25 -9.12
N ARG A 28 8.82 2.30 -9.47
CA ARG A 28 8.37 2.30 -10.86
C ARG A 28 8.88 3.51 -11.64
N ALA A 29 8.88 4.70 -11.03
CA ALA A 29 9.26 5.94 -11.71
C ALA A 29 10.78 6.13 -11.88
N TYR A 30 11.61 5.60 -10.98
CA TYR A 30 13.03 5.97 -10.94
C TYR A 30 14.01 4.81 -10.91
N VAL A 31 13.59 3.64 -10.44
CA VAL A 31 14.48 2.48 -10.26
C VAL A 31 14.26 1.44 -11.35
N TYR A 32 12.99 1.18 -11.70
CA TYR A 32 12.59 0.09 -12.58
C TYR A 32 13.34 0.09 -13.92
N ALA A 33 13.40 1.22 -14.63
CA ALA A 33 14.06 1.33 -15.94
C ALA A 33 15.59 1.29 -15.86
N GLY A 34 16.17 1.63 -14.70
CA GLY A 34 17.62 1.59 -14.48
C GLY A 34 18.16 0.21 -14.12
N MET A 35 17.29 -0.77 -13.88
CA MET A 35 17.69 -2.14 -13.57
C MET A 35 17.99 -2.93 -14.85
N TYR A 36 19.12 -3.63 -14.84
CA TYR A 36 19.56 -4.45 -15.95
C TYR A 36 18.56 -5.57 -16.25
N ILE A 37 18.29 -5.76 -17.55
CA ILE A 37 17.57 -6.91 -18.09
C ILE A 37 18.59 -7.72 -18.88
N GLU A 38 18.74 -9.00 -18.54
CA GLU A 38 19.64 -9.89 -19.24
C GLU A 38 19.16 -10.10 -20.70
N PRO A 39 20.08 -10.12 -21.69
CA PRO A 39 19.72 -10.49 -23.06
C PRO A 39 18.95 -11.80 -23.07
N ASP A 40 17.85 -11.83 -23.83
CA ASP A 40 16.95 -12.98 -23.99
C ASP A 40 16.14 -13.40 -22.73
N ALA A 41 16.23 -12.66 -21.61
CA ALA A 41 15.38 -12.91 -20.46
C ALA A 41 13.95 -12.38 -20.71
N PRO A 42 12.91 -13.19 -20.43
CA PRO A 42 11.51 -12.76 -20.61
C PRO A 42 11.05 -11.71 -19.59
N TYR A 43 11.76 -11.60 -18.45
CA TYR A 43 11.47 -10.68 -17.36
C TYR A 43 12.77 -10.18 -16.74
N GLY A 44 12.79 -8.91 -16.34
CA GLY A 44 13.87 -8.31 -15.56
C GLY A 44 13.73 -8.59 -14.07
N ILE A 45 14.82 -8.37 -13.33
CA ILE A 45 14.78 -8.43 -11.85
C ILE A 45 13.80 -7.38 -11.30
N SER A 46 13.67 -6.24 -11.98
CA SER A 46 12.72 -5.18 -11.62
C SER A 46 11.26 -5.66 -11.65
N ASP A 47 10.88 -6.54 -12.59
CA ASP A 47 9.54 -7.14 -12.64
C ASP A 47 9.25 -8.01 -11.41
N ILE A 48 10.23 -8.81 -11.00
CA ILE A 48 10.11 -9.69 -9.83
C ILE A 48 9.95 -8.86 -8.56
N ILE A 49 10.77 -7.81 -8.41
CA ILE A 49 10.69 -6.90 -7.26
C ILE A 49 9.34 -6.19 -7.25
N GLU A 50 8.90 -5.66 -8.37
CA GLU A 50 7.62 -4.97 -8.49
C GLU A 50 6.44 -5.88 -8.13
N PHE A 51 6.45 -7.11 -8.62
CA PHE A 51 5.44 -8.12 -8.29
C PHE A 51 5.44 -8.43 -6.78
N LEU A 52 6.62 -8.60 -6.17
CA LEU A 52 6.73 -8.88 -4.74
C LEU A 52 6.23 -7.70 -3.89
N LEU A 53 6.56 -6.47 -4.27
CA LEU A 53 6.05 -5.26 -3.61
C LEU A 53 4.52 -5.18 -3.70
N GLY A 54 3.95 -5.49 -4.87
CA GLY A 54 2.50 -5.59 -5.06
C GLY A 54 1.85 -6.64 -4.15
N CYS A 55 2.47 -7.82 -4.02
CA CYS A 55 2.00 -8.86 -3.10
C CYS A 55 2.01 -8.39 -1.64
N ILE A 56 3.09 -7.74 -1.19
CA ILE A 56 3.19 -7.20 0.17
C ILE A 56 2.14 -6.11 0.40
N PHE A 57 1.89 -5.26 -0.60
CA PHE A 57 0.87 -4.22 -0.53
C PHE A 57 -0.54 -4.80 -0.37
N LEU A 58 -0.89 -5.82 -1.16
CA LEU A 58 -2.16 -6.53 -1.02
C LEU A 58 -2.29 -7.21 0.35
N LEU A 59 -1.21 -7.77 0.89
CA LEU A 59 -1.20 -8.35 2.23
C LEU A 59 -1.46 -7.29 3.30
N LEU A 60 -0.79 -6.13 3.25
CA LEU A 60 -1.03 -5.02 4.19
C LEU A 60 -2.45 -4.46 4.09
N MET A 61 -3.00 -4.40 2.88
CA MET A 61 -4.40 -4.02 2.64
C MET A 61 -5.35 -5.02 3.30
N ALA A 62 -5.14 -6.33 3.13
CA ALA A 62 -5.95 -7.36 3.77
C ALA A 62 -5.88 -7.26 5.31
N VAL A 63 -4.68 -7.09 5.87
CA VAL A 63 -4.50 -6.89 7.32
C VAL A 63 -5.20 -5.61 7.80
N SER A 64 -5.17 -4.53 7.00
CA SER A 64 -5.87 -3.28 7.33
C SER A 64 -7.39 -3.47 7.35
N VAL A 65 -7.95 -4.21 6.40
CA VAL A 65 -9.38 -4.57 6.38
C VAL A 65 -9.76 -5.43 7.59
N ILE A 66 -8.95 -6.46 7.90
CA ILE A 66 -9.17 -7.32 9.08
C ILE A 66 -9.12 -6.48 10.36
N LEU A 67 -8.14 -5.59 10.50
CA LEU A 67 -8.04 -4.68 11.64
C LEU A 67 -9.30 -3.80 11.74
N ALA A 68 -9.75 -3.21 10.63
CA ALA A 68 -10.96 -2.40 10.62
C ALA A 68 -12.17 -3.20 11.13
N ILE A 69 -12.37 -4.44 10.64
CA ILE A 69 -13.43 -5.35 11.11
C ILE A 69 -13.32 -5.59 12.62
N VAL A 70 -12.12 -5.88 13.13
CA VAL A 70 -11.90 -6.07 14.58
C VAL A 70 -12.24 -4.81 15.37
N LEU A 71 -11.88 -3.62 14.87
CA LEU A 71 -12.21 -2.34 15.50
C LEU A 71 -13.72 -2.05 15.47
N PHE A 72 -14.45 -2.48 14.45
CA PHE A 72 -15.91 -2.37 14.41
C PHE A 72 -16.60 -3.23 15.48
N ILE A 73 -16.15 -4.47 15.65
CA ILE A 73 -16.75 -5.43 16.58
C ILE A 73 -16.39 -5.08 18.04
N LYS A 74 -15.09 -4.86 18.31
CA LYS A 74 -14.55 -4.77 19.69
C LYS A 74 -14.04 -3.39 20.08
N GLY A 75 -14.01 -2.42 19.16
CA GLY A 75 -13.43 -1.11 19.40
C GLY A 75 -14.37 -0.13 20.12
N SER A 76 -13.77 0.83 20.83
CA SER A 76 -14.48 2.00 21.33
C SER A 76 -15.01 2.87 20.17
N VAL A 77 -15.93 3.80 20.45
CA VAL A 77 -16.50 4.70 19.43
C VAL A 77 -15.42 5.41 18.59
N GLN A 78 -14.32 5.83 19.22
CA GLN A 78 -13.16 6.42 18.53
C GLN A 78 -12.45 5.42 17.60
N SER A 79 -12.24 4.19 18.07
CA SER A 79 -11.63 3.13 17.27
C SER A 79 -12.48 2.75 16.06
N LYS A 80 -13.82 2.74 16.20
CA LYS A 80 -14.74 2.46 15.10
C LYS A 80 -14.63 3.51 13.99
N LYS A 81 -14.61 4.80 14.35
CA LYS A 81 -14.36 5.90 13.40
C LYS A 81 -13.03 5.73 12.67
N SER A 82 -11.98 5.34 13.40
CA SER A 82 -10.67 5.11 12.82
C SER A 82 -10.65 3.90 11.88
N GLY A 83 -11.41 2.84 12.19
CA GLY A 83 -11.61 1.69 11.30
C GLY A 83 -12.34 2.06 10.00
N VAL A 84 -13.37 2.93 10.06
CA VAL A 84 -14.03 3.48 8.86
C VAL A 84 -13.02 4.23 8.00
N LEU A 85 -12.24 5.13 8.61
CA LEU A 85 -11.22 5.90 7.89
C LEU A 85 -10.17 5.00 7.25
N LEU A 86 -9.72 3.95 7.95
CA LEU A 86 -8.78 2.99 7.41
C LEU A 86 -9.35 2.25 6.18
N LEU A 87 -10.63 1.85 6.21
CA LEU A 87 -11.28 1.24 5.05
C LEU A 87 -11.38 2.20 3.86
N VAL A 88 -11.85 3.42 4.09
CA VAL A 88 -11.92 4.45 3.04
C VAL A 88 -10.53 4.70 2.45
N PHE A 89 -9.51 4.79 3.30
CA PHE A 89 -8.13 4.96 2.89
C PHE A 89 -7.64 3.79 2.02
N CYS A 90 -7.90 2.55 2.41
CA CYS A 90 -7.62 1.38 1.60
C CYS A 90 -8.29 1.45 0.23
N VAL A 91 -9.59 1.77 0.17
CA VAL A 91 -10.34 1.91 -1.08
C VAL A 91 -9.71 2.97 -1.98
N VAL A 92 -9.37 4.13 -1.42
CA VAL A 92 -8.70 5.21 -2.16
C VAL A 92 -7.37 4.73 -2.74
N LEU A 93 -6.51 4.08 -1.95
CA LEU A 93 -5.23 3.58 -2.45
C LEU A 93 -5.40 2.52 -3.54
N PHE A 94 -6.37 1.62 -3.39
CA PHE A 94 -6.64 0.57 -4.38
C PHE A 94 -7.03 1.17 -5.73
N PHE A 95 -7.97 2.14 -5.74
CA PHE A 95 -8.38 2.82 -6.97
C PHE A 95 -7.31 3.78 -7.51
N ALA A 96 -6.53 4.40 -6.64
CA ALA A 96 -5.43 5.29 -7.04
C ALA A 96 -4.23 4.51 -7.62
N TYR A 97 -4.07 3.23 -7.28
CA TYR A 97 -2.91 2.45 -7.69
C TYR A 97 -2.73 2.42 -9.21
N SER A 98 -3.73 1.94 -9.96
CA SER A 98 -3.62 1.81 -11.41
C SER A 98 -3.29 3.13 -12.13
N PRO A 99 -4.01 4.25 -11.93
CA PRO A 99 -3.69 5.49 -12.61
C PRO A 99 -2.33 6.05 -12.19
N LEU A 100 -1.98 6.04 -10.89
CA LEU A 100 -0.70 6.57 -10.42
C LEU A 100 0.48 5.72 -10.86
N HIS A 101 0.32 4.40 -10.88
CA HIS A 101 1.34 3.47 -11.39
C HIS A 101 1.60 3.67 -12.89
N ASN A 102 0.54 3.87 -13.68
CA ASN A 102 0.68 4.21 -15.10
C ASN A 102 1.37 5.56 -15.32
N MET A 103 1.06 6.55 -14.47
CA MET A 103 1.77 7.83 -14.49
C MET A 103 3.25 7.68 -14.12
N ALA A 104 3.55 6.90 -13.08
CA ALA A 104 4.92 6.60 -12.66
C ALA A 104 5.71 5.91 -13.78
N ALA A 105 5.11 4.94 -14.47
CA ALA A 105 5.72 4.28 -15.62
C ALA A 105 6.12 5.28 -16.73
N ARG A 106 5.27 6.27 -17.01
CA ARG A 106 5.56 7.30 -18.03
C ARG A 106 6.66 8.29 -17.63
N LEU A 107 6.86 8.50 -16.33
CA LEU A 107 7.92 9.37 -15.82
C LEU A 107 9.29 8.67 -15.87
N GLY A 108 9.32 7.34 -15.76
CA GLY A 108 10.54 6.55 -15.74
C GLY A 108 11.18 6.24 -17.09
N GLY A 109 10.54 6.62 -18.20
CA GLY A 109 10.99 6.35 -19.57
C GLY A 109 10.10 5.35 -20.29
#